data_AF-W2KFG6-F1
#
_entry.id   AF-W2KFG6-F1
#
_cell.length_a   1.000
_cell.length_b   1.000
_cell.length_c   1.000
_cell.angle_alpha   90.00
_cell.angle_beta   90.00
_cell.angle_gamma   90.00
#
_symmetry.space_group_name_H-M   'P 1'
#
loop_
_entity.id
_entity.type
_entity.pdbx_description
1 polymer ?
#
loop_
_entity_poly.entity_id
_entity_poly.type
_entity_poly.pdbx_seq_one_letter_code
_entity_poly.pdbx_strand_id
1 'polypeptide(L)' 'MAFQARWRELKKDGWSSKRPSGLSVDFTYLKFGKTKKGVRGQDFFVGEEELIVYLDAIDG' A
#
# COMPACT_ATOMS: atom_id res chain seq x y z
N MET A 1 -6.25 12.41 -10.24
CA MET A 1 -5.98 12.02 -8.83
C MET A 1 -4.57 11.41 -8.78
N ALA A 2 -3.61 12.08 -8.15
CA ALA A 2 -2.19 11.68 -8.17
C ALA A 2 -1.95 10.26 -7.63
N PHE A 3 -2.68 9.87 -6.58
CA PHE A 3 -2.62 8.53 -6.00
C PHE A 3 -2.92 7.41 -7.01
N GLN A 4 -3.93 7.58 -7.87
CA GLN A 4 -4.27 6.55 -8.87
C GLN A 4 -3.15 6.34 -9.90
N ALA A 5 -2.42 7.39 -10.25
CA ALA A 5 -1.27 7.28 -11.15
C ALA A 5 -0.11 6.55 -10.45
N ARG A 6 0.23 6.98 -9.23
CA ARG A 6 1.27 6.34 -8.41
C ARG A 6 0.97 4.88 -8.12
N TRP A 7 -0.30 4.57 -7.82
CA TRP A 7 -0.75 3.20 -7.60
C TRP A 7 -0.62 2.32 -8.85
N ARG A 8 -0.78 2.86 -10.07
CA ARG A 8 -0.53 2.10 -11.30
C ARG A 8 0.95 1.75 -11.45
N GLU A 9 1.86 2.64 -11.07
CA GLU A 9 3.31 2.38 -11.07
C GLU A 9 3.64 1.29 -10.06
N LEU A 10 3.15 1.43 -8.83
CA LEU A 10 3.35 0.41 -7.79
C LEU A 10 2.86 -0.97 -8.21
N LYS A 11 1.70 -1.06 -8.89
CA LYS A 11 1.23 -2.34 -9.44
C LYS A 11 2.19 -2.95 -10.48
N LYS A 12 2.84 -2.13 -11.31
CA LYS A 12 3.87 -2.61 -12.25
C LYS A 12 5.09 -3.13 -11.52
N ASP A 13 5.44 -2.52 -10.40
CA ASP A 13 6.50 -2.98 -9.50
C ASP A 13 6.07 -4.19 -8.64
N GLY A 14 4.90 -4.75 -8.90
CA GLY A 14 4.38 -5.97 -8.27
C GLY A 14 3.65 -5.74 -6.95
N TRP A 15 3.32 -4.50 -6.60
CA TRP A 15 2.49 -4.24 -5.43
C TRP A 15 1.09 -4.80 -5.61
N SER A 16 0.50 -5.25 -4.51
CA SER A 16 -0.86 -5.78 -4.46
C SER A 16 -1.67 -5.08 -3.39
N SER A 17 -2.99 -5.02 -3.54
CA SER A 17 -3.87 -4.59 -2.47
C SER A 17 -4.87 -5.68 -2.11
N LYS A 18 -5.27 -5.71 -0.85
CA LYS A 18 -6.34 -6.54 -0.33
C LYS A 18 -7.50 -5.64 0.06
N ARG A 19 -8.68 -6.07 -0.35
CA ARG A 19 -9.93 -5.44 0.06
C ARG A 19 -10.09 -5.55 1.59
N PRO A 20 -10.72 -4.56 2.21
CA PRO A 20 -11.17 -4.66 3.59
C PRO A 20 -12.05 -5.91 3.75
N SER A 21 -12.02 -6.55 4.91
CA SER A 21 -12.85 -7.72 5.21
C SER A 21 -13.56 -7.55 6.55
N GLY A 22 -14.86 -7.84 6.61
CA GLY A 22 -15.65 -7.68 7.82
C GLY A 22 -16.04 -6.20 8.06
N LEU A 23 -15.75 -5.69 9.26
CA LEU A 23 -16.10 -4.32 9.68
C LEU A 23 -15.07 -3.26 9.28
N SER A 24 -13.92 -3.65 8.74
CA SER A 24 -12.90 -2.71 8.27
C SER A 24 -13.34 -2.04 6.98
N VAL A 25 -13.11 -0.73 6.83
CA VAL A 25 -13.32 0.01 5.57
C VAL A 25 -12.03 0.26 4.80
N ASP A 26 -10.88 0.08 5.46
CA ASP A 26 -9.58 0.44 4.90
C ASP A 26 -8.97 -0.67 4.05
N PHE A 27 -8.47 -0.29 2.88
CA PHE A 27 -7.70 -1.19 2.02
C PHE A 27 -6.33 -1.48 2.62
N THR A 28 -5.87 -2.72 2.49
CA THR A 28 -4.48 -3.06 2.84
C THR A 28 -3.62 -3.09 1.59
N TYR A 29 -2.57 -2.30 1.53
CA TYR A 29 -1.59 -2.27 0.44
C TYR A 29 -0.36 -3.10 0.84
N LEU A 30 0.18 -3.88 -0.09
CA LEU A 30 1.24 -4.86 0.14
C LEU A 30 2.33 -4.68 -0.90
N LYS A 31 3.58 -4.64 -0.44
CA LYS A 31 4.77 -4.58 -1.30
C LYS A 31 5.01 -5.92 -2.00
N PHE A 32 5.59 -5.88 -3.20
CA PHE A 32 5.91 -7.10 -3.95
C PHE A 32 6.80 -8.05 -3.15
N GLY A 33 6.46 -9.34 -3.16
CA GLY A 33 7.18 -10.38 -2.41
C GLY A 33 6.96 -10.36 -0.89
N LYS A 34 6.17 -9.42 -0.36
CA LYS A 34 5.84 -9.36 1.07
C LYS A 34 4.46 -9.96 1.34
N THR A 35 4.33 -10.59 2.49
CA THR A 35 3.08 -11.18 2.96
C THR A 35 2.54 -10.40 4.14
N LYS A 36 1.27 -10.64 4.52
CA LYS A 36 0.64 -10.04 5.72
C LYS A 36 1.36 -10.38 7.05
N LYS A 37 2.38 -11.24 7.04
CA LYS A 37 3.28 -11.49 8.18
C LYS A 37 4.40 -10.45 8.31
N GLY A 38 4.49 -9.51 7.38
CA GLY A 38 5.46 -8.41 7.42
C GLY A 38 5.13 -7.36 8.48
N VAL A 39 5.93 -6.30 8.53
CA VAL A 39 5.78 -5.17 9.44
C VAL A 39 4.86 -4.10 8.83
N ARG A 40 3.89 -3.60 9.61
CA ARG A 40 3.03 -2.47 9.19
C ARG A 40 3.89 -1.20 9.01
N GLY A 41 3.66 -0.45 7.94
CA GLY A 41 4.45 0.73 7.60
C GLY A 41 5.76 0.43 6.87
N GLN A 42 6.04 -0.84 6.57
CA GLN A 42 7.22 -1.26 5.78
C GLN A 42 6.86 -2.29 4.71
N ASP A 43 6.21 -3.37 5.12
CA ASP A 43 5.82 -4.49 4.25
C ASP A 43 4.36 -4.41 3.81
N PHE A 44 3.50 -3.87 4.68
CA PHE A 44 2.09 -3.62 4.39
C PHE A 44 1.63 -2.30 5.01
N PHE A 45 0.65 -1.65 4.37
CA PHE A 45 0.10 -0.35 4.75
C PHE A 45 -1.41 -0.44 4.79
N VAL A 46 -2.06 0.25 5.73
CA VAL A 46 -3.52 0.23 5.87
C VAL A 46 -4.06 1.62 5.57
N GLY A 47 -4.83 1.75 4.51
CA GLY A 47 -5.34 3.02 4.01
C GLY A 47 -4.39 3.71 3.04
N GLU A 48 -4.95 4.66 2.27
CA GLU A 48 -4.20 5.44 1.27
C GLU A 48 -3.21 6.40 1.93
N GLU A 49 -3.62 7.05 3.03
CA GLU A 49 -2.80 7.99 3.81
C GLU A 49 -1.46 7.37 4.26
N GLU A 50 -1.50 6.18 4.86
CA GLU A 50 -0.29 5.50 5.37
C GLU A 50 0.67 5.14 4.22
N LEU A 51 0.12 4.74 3.07
CA LEU A 51 0.91 4.45 1.88
C LEU A 51 1.53 5.73 1.31
N ILE A 52 0.78 6.81 1.20
CA ILE A 52 1.27 8.09 0.64
C ILE A 52 2.42 8.63 1.48
N VAL A 53 2.28 8.67 2.81
CA VAL A 53 3.35 9.14 3.71
C VAL A 53 4.63 8.33 3.52
N TYR A 54 4.54 7.00 3.35
CA TYR A 54 5.69 6.17 3.07
C TYR A 54 6.30 6.47 1.70
N LEU A 55 5.49 6.67 0.66
CA LEU A 55 5.95 7.00 -0.69
C LEU A 55 6.65 8.35 -0.73
N ASP A 56 6.09 9.37 -0.08
CA ASP A 56 6.70 10.70 0.02
C ASP A 56 8.04 10.64 0.79
N ALA A 57 8.14 9.79 1.80
CA ALA A 57 9.37 9.61 2.57
C ALA A 57 10.48 8.84 1.81
N ILE A 58 10.15 8.02 0.81
CA ILE A 58 11.15 7.33 -0.03
C ILE A 58 11.52 8.13 -1.29
N ASP A 59 10.63 9.03 -1.74
CA ASP A 59 10.84 9.86 -2.94
C ASP A 59 11.63 11.16 -2.62
N GLY A 60 11.78 11.50 -1.34
CA GLY A 60 12.56 12.66 -0.85
C GLY A 60 14.01 12.34 -0.50
#